data_AF-A0A2E0AID8-F1
#
_entry.id   AF-A0A2E0AID8-F1
#
_cell.length_a   1.000
_cell.length_b   1.000
_cell.length_c   1.000
_cell.angle_alpha   90.00
_cell.angle_beta   90.00
_cell.angle_gamma   90.00
#
_symmetry.space_group_name_H-M   'P 1'
#
loop_
_entity.id
_entity.type
_entity.pdbx_description
1 polymer ?
#
loop_
_entity_poly.entity_id
_entity_poly.type
_entity_poly.pdbx_seq_one_letter_code
_entity_poly.pdbx_strand_id
1 'polypeptide(L)'
;MMTTSISGTNFADDDGNGQRGTSLLVGDNPDVIIVLDKSGSTGDLFRGSEPIADHNSDGLSDTILDSEIAAAKAFHSYLLEGGYGQSNLGLISFDSESTILFDGLVENNSNDPDNFSDKLAQISSSGGTSFDQPLNKVKELVNRWESEQANIIFISDGFPNQGDGTSIASGLKELGHNLQSFGTGMGASKSALDSIDINGKSYVFYVPNELVRVLSGDLSEDVQRDDAVVYTEEGLKGNTVFVDLNGDGVLSKGEPRAITDAKGNYELEADVDAGSYDIRTISPTQGLLAGSAQVNIPAENSADVSVDIGSQSLDQHTPISLQKVKRLSSVKPITGRNKGKDHVKGTQSDDVLASGKGPDVLKGLSGNDQYLFNQQDIYGRKGREKIIGFNSGEDMIILGSRQFEGMERNPTFLSVLNRKELRKHAKEAVDFLYLESKGKLYYNANQEKDGFGDGGYFAQLANSTTLVADDLGWM
;
A
#
# COMPACT_ATOMS: atom_id res chain seq x y z
N MET A 1 -4.92 20.92 19.73
CA MET A 1 -4.31 19.75 19.09
C MET A 1 -5.12 18.55 19.55
N MET A 2 -5.90 17.98 18.63
CA MET A 2 -6.49 16.66 18.85
C MET A 2 -5.56 15.66 18.17
N THR A 3 -5.47 14.47 18.75
CA THR A 3 -4.72 13.36 18.18
C THR A 3 -5.58 12.70 17.12
N THR A 4 -5.10 12.66 15.88
CA THR A 4 -5.74 11.98 14.75
C THR A 4 -5.07 10.63 14.54
N SER A 5 -5.85 9.55 14.43
CA SER A 5 -5.31 8.26 13.96
C SER A 5 -5.28 8.25 12.44
N ILE A 6 -4.11 7.98 11.88
CA ILE A 6 -3.91 7.76 10.44
C ILE A 6 -3.53 6.30 10.28
N SER A 7 -4.33 5.54 9.56
CA SER A 7 -4.11 4.12 9.29
C SER A 7 -4.15 3.82 7.81
N GLY A 8 -3.74 2.62 7.43
CA GLY A 8 -3.79 2.16 6.05
C GLY A 8 -2.82 1.03 5.79
N THR A 9 -2.57 0.78 4.52
CA THR A 9 -1.70 -0.29 4.03
C THR A 9 -0.61 0.29 3.15
N ASN A 10 0.63 -0.07 3.43
CA ASN A 10 1.71 0.09 2.47
C ASN A 10 1.87 -1.19 1.65
N PHE A 11 1.78 -1.10 0.32
CA PHE A 11 1.80 -2.26 -0.57
C PHE A 11 2.77 -2.05 -1.75
N ALA A 12 3.15 -3.16 -2.39
CA ALA A 12 3.94 -3.16 -3.61
C ALA A 12 3.02 -2.75 -4.78
N ASP A 13 3.19 -1.52 -5.26
CA ASP A 13 2.43 -0.96 -6.40
C ASP A 13 3.18 -1.29 -7.68
N ASP A 14 2.95 -2.52 -8.16
CA ASP A 14 3.73 -3.12 -9.25
C ASP A 14 3.30 -2.57 -10.62
N ASP A 15 2.04 -2.16 -10.75
CA ASP A 15 1.50 -1.55 -11.97
C ASP A 15 1.51 -0.01 -11.94
N GLY A 16 1.76 0.60 -10.77
CA GLY A 16 1.94 2.03 -10.60
C GLY A 16 0.63 2.82 -10.61
N ASN A 17 -0.50 2.15 -10.37
CA ASN A 17 -1.83 2.74 -10.42
C ASN A 17 -2.24 3.39 -9.07
N GLY A 18 -1.44 3.20 -8.01
CA GLY A 18 -1.68 3.76 -6.67
C GLY A 18 -2.81 3.10 -5.87
N GLN A 19 -3.38 2.01 -6.38
CA GLN A 19 -4.43 1.20 -5.78
C GLN A 19 -3.95 -0.24 -5.59
N ARG A 20 -4.26 -0.82 -4.44
CA ARG A 20 -3.84 -2.19 -4.18
C ARG A 20 -4.66 -3.18 -5.01
N GLY A 21 -4.00 -3.91 -5.89
CA GLY A 21 -4.64 -4.91 -6.74
C GLY A 21 -5.35 -6.03 -5.95
N THR A 22 -6.54 -6.41 -6.40
CA THR A 22 -7.35 -7.50 -5.81
C THR A 22 -7.76 -8.52 -6.85
N SER A 23 -8.10 -9.73 -6.41
CA SER A 23 -8.74 -10.73 -7.27
C SER A 23 -10.17 -10.37 -7.67
N LEU A 24 -10.70 -9.25 -7.18
CA LEU A 24 -12.06 -8.80 -7.43
C LEU A 24 -12.12 -7.84 -8.63
N LEU A 25 -11.08 -7.03 -8.86
CA LEU A 25 -10.93 -6.28 -10.11
C LEU A 25 -9.63 -6.73 -10.79
N VAL A 26 -9.75 -7.53 -11.85
CA VAL A 26 -8.62 -8.27 -12.40
C VAL A 26 -8.08 -7.59 -13.67
N GLY A 27 -6.75 -7.43 -13.70
CA GLY A 27 -5.98 -6.95 -14.84
C GLY A 27 -5.53 -5.49 -14.69
N ASP A 28 -4.32 -5.18 -15.17
CA ASP A 28 -3.67 -3.86 -15.05
C ASP A 28 -4.41 -2.75 -15.82
N ASN A 29 -5.15 -3.13 -16.87
CA ASN A 29 -6.12 -2.28 -17.58
C ASN A 29 -7.42 -3.08 -17.70
N PRO A 30 -8.26 -3.11 -16.65
CA PRO A 30 -9.37 -4.03 -16.57
C PRO A 30 -10.48 -3.60 -17.53
N ASP A 31 -10.88 -4.46 -18.47
CA ASP A 31 -12.12 -4.25 -19.22
C ASP A 31 -13.30 -4.42 -18.24
N VAL A 32 -14.21 -3.44 -18.18
CA VAL A 32 -15.30 -3.41 -17.20
C VAL A 32 -16.66 -3.34 -17.90
N ILE A 33 -17.58 -4.21 -17.50
CA ILE A 33 -18.99 -4.17 -17.90
C ILE A 33 -19.86 -4.06 -16.65
N ILE A 34 -20.57 -2.95 -16.51
CA ILE A 34 -21.55 -2.74 -15.45
C ILE A 34 -22.92 -3.13 -16.00
N VAL A 35 -23.61 -4.02 -15.29
CA VAL A 35 -24.96 -4.48 -15.63
C VAL A 35 -25.89 -4.02 -14.51
N LEU A 36 -26.84 -3.14 -14.84
CA LEU A 36 -27.80 -2.58 -13.88
C LEU A 36 -29.21 -3.10 -14.11
N ASP A 37 -29.84 -3.53 -13.02
CA ASP A 37 -31.24 -3.84 -12.99
C ASP A 37 -32.03 -2.54 -13.06
N LYS A 38 -33.02 -2.50 -13.95
CA LYS A 38 -34.01 -1.43 -13.99
C LYS A 38 -35.41 -2.00 -13.93
N SER A 39 -35.58 -3.20 -13.38
CA SER A 39 -36.86 -3.85 -13.20
C SER A 39 -37.77 -3.01 -12.30
N GLY A 40 -39.08 -3.28 -12.33
CA GLY A 40 -40.04 -2.48 -11.58
C GLY A 40 -39.78 -2.42 -10.06
N SER A 41 -39.13 -3.42 -9.46
CA SER A 41 -38.77 -3.42 -8.04
C SER A 41 -37.72 -2.36 -7.69
N THR A 42 -36.88 -1.98 -8.65
CA THR A 42 -35.87 -0.94 -8.44
C THR A 42 -36.47 0.45 -8.17
N GLY A 43 -37.76 0.65 -8.45
CA GLY A 43 -38.50 1.85 -8.07
C GLY A 43 -38.94 1.89 -6.60
N ASP A 44 -38.79 0.79 -5.85
CA ASP A 44 -39.06 0.75 -4.41
C ASP A 44 -37.95 1.44 -3.61
N LEU A 45 -38.22 1.73 -2.33
CA LEU A 45 -37.27 2.35 -1.41
C LEU A 45 -36.04 1.46 -1.18
N PHE A 46 -34.84 2.05 -1.29
CA PHE A 46 -33.56 1.37 -1.06
C PHE A 46 -33.42 0.81 0.37
N ARG A 47 -33.91 1.58 1.36
CA ARG A 47 -33.78 1.25 2.80
C ARG A 47 -32.33 1.02 3.23
N GLY A 48 -31.41 1.80 2.68
CA GLY A 48 -30.01 1.85 3.10
C GLY A 48 -29.81 2.50 4.46
N SER A 49 -28.57 2.53 4.93
CA SER A 49 -28.20 3.25 6.17
C SER A 49 -28.07 4.76 5.98
N GLU A 50 -28.01 5.24 4.73
CA GLU A 50 -27.91 6.67 4.38
C GLU A 50 -28.92 7.06 3.30
N PRO A 51 -29.48 8.29 3.33
CA PRO A 51 -30.38 8.78 2.29
C PRO A 51 -29.66 8.98 0.96
N ILE A 52 -30.32 8.62 -0.15
CA ILE A 52 -29.77 8.79 -1.50
C ILE A 52 -30.52 9.89 -2.26
N ALA A 53 -29.76 10.74 -2.96
CA ALA A 53 -30.33 11.79 -3.80
C ALA A 53 -30.98 11.19 -5.06
N ASP A 54 -31.86 11.97 -5.71
CA ASP A 54 -32.36 11.65 -7.04
C ASP A 54 -31.20 11.71 -8.06
N HIS A 55 -30.87 10.56 -8.66
CA HIS A 55 -29.73 10.43 -9.57
C HIS A 55 -30.11 10.28 -11.05
N ASN A 56 -31.39 10.07 -11.37
CA ASN A 56 -31.93 9.93 -12.73
C ASN A 56 -32.94 11.03 -13.12
N SER A 57 -33.16 12.02 -12.24
CA SER A 57 -34.07 13.14 -12.43
C SER A 57 -35.52 12.73 -12.68
N ASP A 58 -35.97 11.60 -12.14
CA ASP A 58 -37.36 11.17 -12.22
C ASP A 58 -38.26 11.81 -11.14
N GLY A 59 -37.66 12.55 -10.21
CA GLY A 59 -38.34 13.26 -9.13
C GLY A 59 -38.60 12.41 -7.89
N LEU A 60 -38.15 11.16 -7.87
CA LEU A 60 -38.07 10.30 -6.70
C LEU A 60 -36.62 10.24 -6.22
N SER A 61 -36.44 10.09 -4.92
CA SER A 61 -35.12 9.92 -4.29
C SER A 61 -35.19 8.72 -3.36
N ASP A 62 -34.03 8.22 -2.96
CA ASP A 62 -33.91 7.08 -2.04
C ASP A 62 -34.53 5.78 -2.60
N THR A 63 -34.60 5.66 -3.92
CA THR A 63 -35.00 4.42 -4.60
C THR A 63 -33.82 3.45 -4.71
N ILE A 64 -34.11 2.17 -4.89
CA ILE A 64 -33.09 1.16 -5.20
C ILE A 64 -32.32 1.58 -6.46
N LEU A 65 -33.01 2.03 -7.52
CA LEU A 65 -32.39 2.48 -8.75
C LEU A 65 -31.44 3.67 -8.54
N ASP A 66 -31.80 4.64 -7.69
CA ASP A 66 -30.90 5.74 -7.32
C ASP A 66 -29.60 5.20 -6.71
N SER A 67 -29.71 4.16 -5.87
CA SER A 67 -28.58 3.50 -5.24
C SER A 67 -27.69 2.76 -6.24
N GLU A 68 -28.29 2.04 -7.19
CA GLU A 68 -27.54 1.35 -8.25
C GLU A 68 -26.78 2.35 -9.13
N ILE A 69 -27.43 3.44 -9.51
CA ILE A 69 -26.81 4.52 -10.29
C ILE A 69 -25.69 5.19 -9.50
N ALA A 70 -25.91 5.48 -8.21
CA ALA A 70 -24.90 6.06 -7.35
C ALA A 70 -23.68 5.14 -7.20
N ALA A 71 -23.89 3.84 -7.04
CA ALA A 71 -22.82 2.84 -6.91
C ALA A 71 -22.03 2.72 -8.22
N ALA A 72 -22.71 2.71 -9.37
CA ALA A 72 -22.06 2.70 -10.68
C ALA A 72 -21.24 3.97 -10.94
N LYS A 73 -21.74 5.15 -10.53
CA LYS A 73 -20.98 6.42 -10.59
C LYS A 73 -19.77 6.41 -9.68
N ALA A 74 -19.92 5.94 -8.44
CA ALA A 74 -18.81 5.82 -7.49
C ALA A 74 -17.72 4.88 -8.02
N PHE A 75 -18.12 3.75 -8.62
CA PHE A 75 -17.16 2.83 -9.22
C PHE A 75 -16.48 3.40 -10.47
N HIS A 76 -17.20 4.15 -11.32
CA HIS A 76 -16.56 4.86 -12.43
C HIS A 76 -15.52 5.89 -11.95
N SER A 77 -15.81 6.64 -10.88
CA SER A 77 -14.82 7.53 -10.25
C SER A 77 -13.62 6.77 -9.71
N TYR A 78 -13.83 5.65 -9.01
CA TYR A 78 -12.75 4.78 -8.54
C TYR A 78 -11.83 4.33 -9.68
N LEU A 79 -12.41 3.98 -10.85
CA LEU A 79 -11.62 3.58 -12.01
C LEU A 79 -10.78 4.73 -12.59
N LEU A 80 -11.33 5.95 -12.62
CA LEU A 80 -10.61 7.14 -13.07
C LEU A 80 -9.47 7.51 -12.11
N GLU A 81 -9.74 7.46 -10.81
CA GLU A 81 -8.75 7.75 -9.76
C GLU A 81 -7.62 6.72 -9.74
N GLY A 82 -7.91 5.46 -10.09
CA GLY A 82 -6.94 4.39 -10.27
C GLY A 82 -6.21 4.41 -11.61
N GLY A 83 -6.36 5.46 -12.43
CA GLY A 83 -5.63 5.57 -13.69
C GLY A 83 -6.09 4.62 -14.80
N TYR A 84 -7.20 3.90 -14.63
CA TYR A 84 -7.74 2.97 -15.63
C TYR A 84 -8.50 3.66 -16.77
N GLY A 85 -8.17 4.92 -17.07
CA GLY A 85 -8.88 5.72 -18.08
C GLY A 85 -8.92 5.09 -19.47
N GLN A 86 -7.93 4.26 -19.80
CA GLN A 86 -7.82 3.59 -21.11
C GLN A 86 -8.51 2.22 -21.17
N SER A 87 -9.08 1.75 -20.06
CA SER A 87 -9.88 0.52 -20.04
C SER A 87 -11.20 0.66 -20.80
N ASN A 88 -11.67 -0.44 -21.41
CA ASN A 88 -13.03 -0.47 -21.94
C ASN A 88 -14.06 -0.42 -20.80
N LEU A 89 -15.12 0.34 -21.01
CA LEU A 89 -16.25 0.49 -20.11
C LEU A 89 -17.56 0.28 -20.87
N GLY A 90 -18.37 -0.63 -20.38
CA GLY A 90 -19.69 -0.95 -20.90
C GLY A 90 -20.77 -0.74 -19.84
N LEU A 91 -21.92 -0.20 -20.26
CA LEU A 91 -23.13 -0.12 -19.44
C LEU A 91 -24.24 -0.90 -20.10
N ILE A 92 -24.77 -1.89 -19.40
CA ILE A 92 -25.96 -2.64 -19.80
C ILE A 92 -27.05 -2.35 -18.77
N SER A 93 -28.25 -2.01 -19.23
CA SER A 93 -29.44 -2.02 -18.38
C SER A 93 -30.37 -3.16 -18.76
N PHE A 94 -31.15 -3.65 -17.81
CA PHE A 94 -32.10 -4.72 -18.09
C PHE A 94 -33.37 -4.68 -17.24
N ASP A 95 -34.45 -5.20 -17.81
CA ASP A 95 -35.66 -5.60 -17.11
C ASP A 95 -36.08 -7.01 -17.59
N SER A 96 -37.18 -7.13 -18.34
CA SER A 96 -37.48 -8.30 -19.16
C SER A 96 -36.73 -8.29 -20.50
N GLU A 97 -36.24 -7.13 -20.92
CA GLU A 97 -35.37 -6.91 -22.07
C GLU A 97 -34.02 -6.35 -21.63
N SER A 98 -33.02 -6.26 -22.52
CA SER A 98 -31.72 -5.67 -22.18
C SER A 98 -31.13 -4.82 -23.31
N THR A 99 -30.47 -3.72 -22.94
CA THR A 99 -29.86 -2.76 -23.86
C THR A 99 -28.45 -2.39 -23.40
N ILE A 100 -27.50 -2.35 -24.34
CA ILE A 100 -26.19 -1.72 -24.15
C ILE A 100 -26.39 -0.21 -24.29
N LEU A 101 -26.27 0.53 -23.19
CA LEU A 101 -26.44 1.98 -23.13
C LEU A 101 -25.15 2.76 -23.38
N PHE A 102 -24.01 2.16 -23.01
CA PHE A 102 -22.68 2.74 -23.19
C PHE A 102 -21.69 1.64 -23.59
N ASP A 103 -20.79 1.99 -24.50
CA ASP A 103 -19.69 1.17 -25.01
C ASP A 103 -18.56 2.12 -25.43
N GLY A 104 -17.57 2.28 -24.56
CA GLY A 104 -16.51 3.26 -24.74
C GLY A 104 -15.37 3.06 -23.75
N LEU A 105 -14.63 4.12 -23.45
CA LEU A 105 -13.54 4.09 -22.46
C LEU A 105 -14.00 4.64 -21.11
N VAL A 106 -13.29 4.23 -20.05
CA VAL A 106 -13.43 4.83 -18.72
C VAL A 106 -13.20 6.34 -18.77
N GLU A 107 -12.14 6.81 -19.45
CA GLU A 107 -11.91 8.23 -19.72
C GLU A 107 -12.85 8.71 -20.84
N ASN A 108 -14.11 8.97 -20.47
CA ASN A 108 -15.11 9.56 -21.36
C ASN A 108 -15.29 11.06 -21.08
N ASN A 109 -15.52 11.84 -22.14
CA ASN A 109 -15.66 13.29 -22.04
C ASN A 109 -16.99 13.63 -21.35
N SER A 110 -16.94 14.21 -20.16
CA SER A 110 -18.13 14.63 -19.40
C SER A 110 -18.97 15.71 -20.08
N ASN A 111 -18.46 16.37 -21.15
CA ASN A 111 -19.23 17.30 -21.97
C ASN A 111 -19.92 16.63 -23.17
N ASP A 112 -19.68 15.34 -23.41
CA ASP A 112 -20.37 14.55 -24.43
C ASP A 112 -21.75 14.14 -23.88
N PRO A 113 -22.88 14.49 -24.53
CA PRO A 113 -24.20 14.06 -24.07
C PRO A 113 -24.42 12.54 -24.09
N ASP A 114 -23.52 11.78 -24.71
CA ASP A 114 -23.49 10.32 -24.69
C ASP A 114 -22.50 9.74 -23.67
N ASN A 115 -21.98 10.55 -22.73
CA ASN A 115 -21.08 10.09 -21.67
C ASN A 115 -21.74 9.09 -20.70
N PHE A 116 -20.90 8.35 -19.97
CA PHE A 116 -21.36 7.27 -19.09
C PHE A 116 -22.33 7.73 -18.00
N SER A 117 -22.06 8.87 -17.36
CA SER A 117 -22.89 9.44 -16.29
C SER A 117 -24.27 9.88 -16.80
N ASP A 118 -24.32 10.46 -18.00
CA ASP A 118 -25.58 10.86 -18.64
C ASP A 118 -26.41 9.65 -19.08
N LYS A 119 -25.77 8.57 -19.54
CA LYS A 119 -26.47 7.31 -19.83
C LYS A 119 -27.06 6.67 -18.58
N LEU A 120 -26.35 6.71 -17.45
CA LEU A 120 -26.89 6.26 -16.17
C LEU A 120 -28.10 7.10 -15.72
N ALA A 121 -28.01 8.43 -15.86
CA ALA A 121 -29.09 9.33 -15.47
C ALA A 121 -30.36 9.20 -16.32
N GLN A 122 -30.31 8.49 -17.45
CA GLN A 122 -31.46 8.24 -18.32
C GLN A 122 -32.21 6.95 -18.00
N ILE A 123 -31.73 6.15 -17.03
CA ILE A 123 -32.34 4.88 -16.66
C ILE A 123 -33.57 5.12 -15.78
N SER A 124 -34.67 4.46 -16.12
CA SER A 124 -35.93 4.48 -15.36
C SER A 124 -36.40 3.06 -15.05
N SER A 125 -37.00 2.86 -13.88
CA SER A 125 -37.54 1.55 -13.47
C SER A 125 -38.76 1.14 -14.30
N SER A 126 -38.77 -0.11 -14.77
CA SER A 126 -39.85 -0.69 -15.58
C SER A 126 -39.77 -2.21 -15.66
N GLY A 127 -40.88 -2.89 -15.94
CA GLY A 127 -40.85 -4.29 -16.40
C GLY A 127 -40.52 -5.34 -15.32
N GLY A 128 -40.27 -6.57 -15.76
CA GLY A 128 -39.86 -7.70 -14.92
C GLY A 128 -38.33 -7.83 -14.79
N THR A 129 -37.83 -9.00 -14.39
CA THR A 129 -36.40 -9.21 -14.09
C THR A 129 -35.92 -10.48 -14.79
N SER A 130 -35.02 -10.34 -15.77
CA SER A 130 -34.41 -11.44 -16.50
C SER A 130 -32.89 -11.36 -16.52
N PHE A 131 -32.20 -12.41 -16.08
CA PHE A 131 -30.73 -12.44 -16.07
C PHE A 131 -30.15 -12.98 -17.39
N ASP A 132 -30.92 -13.74 -18.18
CA ASP A 132 -30.45 -14.26 -19.47
C ASP A 132 -30.13 -13.13 -20.46
N GLN A 133 -31.00 -12.12 -20.55
CA GLN A 133 -30.87 -11.03 -21.51
C GLN A 133 -29.60 -10.19 -21.31
N PRO A 134 -29.34 -9.62 -20.12
CA PRO A 134 -28.12 -8.86 -19.89
C PRO A 134 -26.85 -9.70 -20.06
N LEU A 135 -26.84 -10.97 -19.62
CA LEU A 135 -25.65 -11.81 -19.77
C LEU A 135 -25.34 -12.17 -21.23
N ASN A 136 -26.35 -12.22 -22.10
CA ASN A 136 -26.11 -12.31 -23.55
C ASN A 136 -25.55 -10.99 -24.13
N LYS A 137 -25.94 -9.83 -23.59
CA LYS A 137 -25.33 -8.54 -23.96
C LYS A 137 -23.89 -8.40 -23.45
N VAL A 138 -23.58 -8.96 -22.29
CA VAL A 138 -22.20 -9.10 -21.81
C VAL A 138 -21.37 -9.89 -22.81
N LYS A 139 -21.84 -11.05 -23.29
CA LYS A 139 -21.16 -11.82 -24.35
C LYS A 139 -20.96 -11.00 -25.63
N GLU A 140 -21.91 -10.15 -26.00
CA GLU A 140 -21.79 -9.28 -27.16
C GLU A 140 -20.63 -8.27 -27.00
N LEU A 141 -20.52 -7.61 -25.85
CA LEU A 141 -19.44 -6.66 -25.55
C LEU A 141 -18.08 -7.33 -25.45
N VAL A 142 -17.98 -8.42 -24.67
CA VAL A 142 -16.73 -9.17 -24.49
C VAL A 142 -16.16 -9.62 -25.85
N ASN A 143 -17.01 -10.18 -26.73
CA ASN A 143 -16.57 -10.59 -28.06
C ASN A 143 -16.20 -9.40 -28.95
N ARG A 144 -16.90 -8.27 -28.81
CA ARG A 144 -16.62 -7.04 -29.59
C ARG A 144 -15.27 -6.44 -29.22
N TRP A 145 -14.94 -6.42 -27.94
CA TRP A 145 -13.66 -5.90 -27.44
C TRP A 145 -12.52 -6.90 -27.58
N GLU A 146 -12.81 -8.14 -27.99
CA GLU A 146 -11.86 -9.25 -27.99
C GLU A 146 -11.21 -9.45 -26.60
N SER A 147 -12.01 -9.22 -25.55
CA SER A 147 -11.53 -9.22 -24.16
C SER A 147 -11.14 -10.63 -23.72
N GLU A 148 -9.88 -10.82 -23.34
CA GLU A 148 -9.41 -12.08 -22.75
C GLU A 148 -9.99 -12.30 -21.35
N GLN A 149 -10.15 -11.22 -20.58
CA GLN A 149 -10.66 -11.23 -19.22
C GLN A 149 -11.40 -9.93 -18.89
N ALA A 150 -12.72 -9.93 -19.06
CA ALA A 150 -13.58 -8.84 -18.62
C ALA A 150 -14.01 -9.00 -17.16
N ASN A 151 -14.13 -7.87 -16.47
CA ASN A 151 -14.74 -7.74 -15.15
C ASN A 151 -16.21 -7.33 -15.34
N ILE A 152 -17.12 -8.21 -14.92
CA ILE A 152 -18.56 -8.02 -15.06
C ILE A 152 -19.12 -7.75 -13.67
N ILE A 153 -19.63 -6.53 -13.47
CA ILE A 153 -20.24 -6.08 -12.22
C ILE A 153 -21.75 -6.10 -12.40
N PHE A 154 -22.40 -7.15 -11.88
CA PHE A 154 -23.83 -7.40 -12.02
C PHE A 154 -24.58 -6.90 -10.79
N ILE A 155 -25.39 -5.86 -10.93
CA ILE A 155 -26.11 -5.21 -9.82
C ILE A 155 -27.61 -5.44 -9.98
N SER A 156 -28.28 -5.91 -8.92
CA SER A 156 -29.74 -6.13 -8.92
C SER A 156 -30.30 -6.27 -7.50
N ASP A 157 -31.54 -5.81 -7.27
CA ASP A 157 -32.32 -6.10 -6.07
C ASP A 157 -33.22 -7.35 -6.19
N GLY A 158 -33.48 -7.78 -7.43
CA GLY A 158 -34.57 -8.68 -7.76
C GLY A 158 -34.22 -10.16 -7.82
N PHE A 159 -35.25 -11.00 -7.65
CA PHE A 159 -35.19 -12.41 -8.05
C PHE A 159 -35.59 -12.52 -9.53
N PRO A 160 -34.83 -13.22 -10.39
CA PRO A 160 -35.17 -13.35 -11.81
C PRO A 160 -36.51 -14.10 -11.95
N ASN A 161 -37.50 -13.43 -12.53
CA ASN A 161 -38.80 -14.04 -12.80
C ASN A 161 -38.84 -14.72 -14.19
N GLN A 162 -37.82 -14.50 -15.03
CA GLN A 162 -37.66 -15.11 -16.34
C GLN A 162 -36.17 -15.33 -16.65
N GLY A 163 -35.70 -16.56 -16.85
CA GLY A 163 -34.30 -16.85 -17.20
C GLY A 163 -33.32 -16.50 -16.07
N ASP A 164 -32.77 -17.52 -15.41
CA ASP A 164 -31.92 -17.36 -14.22
C ASP A 164 -30.46 -16.99 -14.54
N GLY A 165 -30.05 -16.95 -15.81
CA GLY A 165 -28.71 -16.57 -16.23
C GLY A 165 -27.62 -17.59 -15.92
N THR A 166 -27.89 -18.64 -15.14
CA THR A 166 -26.86 -19.51 -14.54
C THR A 166 -25.99 -20.17 -15.60
N SER A 167 -26.59 -20.69 -16.67
CA SER A 167 -25.85 -21.35 -17.75
C SER A 167 -24.98 -20.38 -18.56
N ILE A 168 -25.42 -19.15 -18.74
CA ILE A 168 -24.68 -18.13 -19.49
C ILE A 168 -23.52 -17.61 -18.64
N ALA A 169 -23.79 -17.33 -17.36
CA ALA A 169 -22.78 -16.96 -16.37
C ALA A 169 -21.70 -18.04 -16.26
N SER A 170 -22.08 -19.32 -16.18
CA SER A 170 -21.12 -20.43 -16.12
C SER A 170 -20.21 -20.46 -17.34
N GLY A 171 -20.75 -20.25 -18.55
CA GLY A 171 -19.93 -20.15 -19.76
C GLY A 171 -18.99 -18.95 -19.78
N LEU A 172 -19.41 -17.78 -19.27
CA LEU A 172 -18.53 -16.61 -19.14
C LEU A 172 -17.37 -16.88 -18.17
N LYS A 173 -17.67 -17.55 -17.03
CA LYS A 173 -16.68 -17.94 -16.03
C LYS A 173 -15.68 -18.97 -16.56
N GLU A 174 -16.15 -19.96 -17.31
CA GLU A 174 -15.31 -20.97 -17.97
C GLU A 174 -14.36 -20.35 -19.01
N LEU A 175 -14.74 -19.24 -19.61
CA LEU A 175 -13.89 -18.46 -20.54
C LEU A 175 -12.89 -17.54 -19.82
N GLY A 176 -12.92 -17.46 -18.49
CA GLY A 176 -11.99 -16.68 -17.68
C GLY A 176 -12.47 -15.29 -17.29
N HIS A 177 -13.70 -14.90 -17.66
CA HIS A 177 -14.26 -13.61 -17.26
C HIS A 177 -14.68 -13.61 -15.79
N ASN A 178 -14.45 -12.48 -15.13
CA ASN A 178 -14.70 -12.29 -13.71
C ASN A 178 -16.10 -11.70 -13.49
N LEU A 179 -17.10 -12.55 -13.25
CA LEU A 179 -18.48 -12.11 -13.00
C LEU A 179 -18.74 -12.00 -11.50
N GLN A 180 -18.76 -10.79 -10.98
CA GLN A 180 -19.17 -10.51 -9.61
C GLN A 180 -20.56 -9.91 -9.57
N SER A 181 -21.33 -10.33 -8.58
CA SER A 181 -22.71 -9.91 -8.42
C SER A 181 -22.94 -9.22 -7.08
N PHE A 182 -23.75 -8.17 -7.13
CA PHE A 182 -24.03 -7.27 -6.02
C PHE A 182 -25.53 -7.10 -5.87
N GLY A 183 -26.01 -7.31 -4.65
CA GLY A 183 -27.37 -7.04 -4.24
C GLY A 183 -27.54 -5.60 -3.78
N THR A 184 -28.61 -4.95 -4.21
CA THR A 184 -28.91 -3.57 -3.83
C THR A 184 -29.94 -3.53 -2.70
N GLY A 185 -29.51 -3.15 -1.50
CA GLY A 185 -30.39 -2.88 -0.37
C GLY A 185 -31.00 -4.12 0.30
N MET A 186 -31.81 -3.89 1.34
CA MET A 186 -32.33 -4.95 2.22
C MET A 186 -33.27 -5.93 1.50
N GLY A 187 -33.85 -5.55 0.37
CA GLY A 187 -34.73 -6.38 -0.44
C GLY A 187 -34.00 -7.37 -1.36
N ALA A 188 -32.67 -7.26 -1.47
CA ALA A 188 -31.89 -7.98 -2.47
C ALA A 188 -32.02 -9.51 -2.38
N SER A 189 -32.32 -10.13 -3.51
CA SER A 189 -32.40 -11.60 -3.61
C SER A 189 -31.01 -12.26 -3.76
N LYS A 190 -30.28 -12.36 -2.64
CA LYS A 190 -28.91 -12.91 -2.61
C LYS A 190 -28.76 -14.29 -3.24
N SER A 191 -29.70 -15.23 -3.06
CA SER A 191 -29.53 -16.59 -3.57
C SER A 191 -29.51 -16.70 -5.10
N ALA A 192 -30.22 -15.80 -5.79
CA ALA A 192 -30.18 -15.76 -7.25
C ALA A 192 -28.86 -15.15 -7.74
N LEU A 193 -28.40 -14.08 -7.09
CA LEU A 193 -27.10 -13.49 -7.38
C LEU A 193 -25.96 -14.49 -7.14
N ASP A 194 -26.01 -15.24 -6.03
CA ASP A 194 -25.03 -16.26 -5.69
C ASP A 194 -24.90 -17.33 -6.80
N SER A 195 -25.98 -17.63 -7.55
CA SER A 195 -25.91 -18.61 -8.65
C SER A 195 -25.13 -18.14 -9.88
N ILE A 196 -25.07 -16.84 -10.13
CA ILE A 196 -24.33 -16.28 -11.27
C ILE A 196 -22.90 -15.87 -10.89
N ASP A 197 -22.67 -15.52 -9.63
CA ASP A 197 -21.39 -15.05 -9.08
C ASP A 197 -20.19 -15.98 -9.37
N ILE A 198 -19.00 -15.38 -9.48
CA ILE A 198 -17.73 -16.07 -9.76
C ILE A 198 -17.39 -17.11 -8.69
N ASN A 199 -17.67 -16.82 -7.42
CA ASN A 199 -17.34 -17.71 -6.30
C ASN A 199 -18.57 -18.18 -5.51
N GLY A 200 -19.76 -17.83 -6.00
CA GLY A 200 -21.03 -18.20 -5.40
C GLY A 200 -21.39 -17.37 -4.16
N LYS A 201 -20.73 -16.22 -3.97
CA LYS A 201 -20.94 -15.35 -2.81
C LYS A 201 -21.02 -13.88 -3.24
N SER A 202 -22.22 -13.49 -3.63
CA SER A 202 -22.57 -12.10 -3.89
C SER A 202 -22.53 -11.28 -2.61
N TYR A 203 -22.16 -10.02 -2.74
CA TYR A 203 -22.24 -9.04 -1.66
C TYR A 203 -23.57 -8.27 -1.75
N VAL A 204 -24.12 -7.80 -0.63
CA VAL A 204 -25.29 -6.90 -0.62
C VAL A 204 -24.86 -5.59 0.01
N PHE A 205 -24.99 -4.48 -0.72
CA PHE A 205 -24.64 -3.17 -0.22
C PHE A 205 -25.85 -2.40 0.30
N TYR A 206 -25.62 -1.62 1.36
CA TYR A 206 -26.61 -0.78 2.07
C TYR A 206 -26.26 0.71 1.99
N VAL A 207 -25.09 1.04 1.44
CA VAL A 207 -24.77 2.36 0.88
C VAL A 207 -24.02 2.18 -0.44
N PRO A 208 -24.16 3.10 -1.41
CA PRO A 208 -23.55 2.95 -2.74
C PRO A 208 -22.04 2.69 -2.73
N ASN A 209 -21.31 3.33 -1.80
CA ASN A 209 -19.85 3.25 -1.75
C ASN A 209 -19.31 1.91 -1.25
N GLU A 210 -20.13 1.06 -0.63
CA GLU A 210 -19.70 -0.28 -0.21
C GLU A 210 -19.32 -1.17 -1.40
N LEU A 211 -19.94 -0.97 -2.57
CA LEU A 211 -19.55 -1.68 -3.79
C LEU A 211 -18.07 -1.42 -4.13
N VAL A 212 -17.64 -0.16 -4.06
CA VAL A 212 -16.24 0.22 -4.30
C VAL A 212 -15.32 -0.37 -3.25
N ARG A 213 -15.69 -0.27 -1.97
CA ARG A 213 -14.94 -0.85 -0.84
C ARG A 213 -14.72 -2.36 -0.99
N VAL A 214 -15.75 -3.07 -1.45
CA VAL A 214 -15.63 -4.51 -1.74
C VAL A 214 -14.66 -4.74 -2.89
N LEU A 215 -14.79 -4.03 -4.01
CA LEU A 215 -13.94 -4.22 -5.19
C LEU A 215 -12.47 -3.85 -4.95
N SER A 216 -12.21 -2.81 -4.15
CA SER A 216 -10.87 -2.40 -3.72
C SER A 216 -10.28 -3.27 -2.61
N GLY A 217 -11.09 -4.15 -2.00
CA GLY A 217 -10.68 -5.02 -0.90
C GLY A 217 -10.69 -4.34 0.48
N ASP A 218 -11.10 -3.08 0.58
CA ASP A 218 -11.30 -2.34 1.84
C ASP A 218 -12.49 -2.90 2.66
N LEU A 219 -12.27 -4.09 3.22
CA LEU A 219 -13.22 -4.81 4.09
C LEU A 219 -13.03 -4.38 5.54
N SER A 220 -13.54 -3.20 5.87
CA SER A 220 -13.64 -2.77 7.27
C SER A 220 -14.68 -3.60 8.05
N GLU A 221 -14.75 -3.47 9.38
CA GLU A 221 -15.59 -4.35 10.23
C GLU A 221 -17.09 -4.37 9.85
N ASP A 222 -17.57 -3.29 9.24
CA ASP A 222 -18.92 -3.10 8.71
C ASP A 222 -19.15 -3.73 7.32
N VAL A 223 -18.10 -3.94 6.53
CA VAL A 223 -18.13 -4.56 5.21
C VAL A 223 -17.61 -6.00 5.33
N GLN A 224 -18.50 -6.88 5.78
CA GLN A 224 -18.18 -8.30 5.91
C GLN A 224 -18.53 -9.07 4.63
N ARG A 225 -17.50 -9.62 3.99
CA ARG A 225 -17.64 -10.58 2.89
C ARG A 225 -17.35 -11.99 3.41
N ASP A 226 -18.14 -12.97 2.97
CA ASP A 226 -18.03 -14.37 3.44
C ASP A 226 -16.78 -15.10 2.91
N ASP A 227 -16.03 -14.49 2.00
CA ASP A 227 -14.80 -14.96 1.38
C ASP A 227 -13.65 -13.99 1.62
N ALA A 228 -12.44 -14.57 1.74
CA ALA A 228 -11.23 -13.77 1.90
C ALA A 228 -10.84 -13.15 0.56
N VAL A 229 -10.72 -11.82 0.53
CA VAL A 229 -10.11 -11.08 -0.59
C VAL A 229 -8.68 -11.58 -0.78
N VAL A 230 -8.34 -11.93 -2.01
CA VAL A 230 -6.96 -12.23 -2.40
C VAL A 230 -6.39 -10.96 -3.01
N TYR A 231 -5.41 -10.36 -2.33
CA TYR A 231 -4.65 -9.26 -2.89
C TYR A 231 -3.62 -9.81 -3.88
N THR A 232 -3.56 -9.22 -5.07
CA THR A 232 -2.53 -9.53 -6.07
C THR A 232 -1.23 -8.79 -5.77
N GLU A 233 -1.32 -7.70 -5.02
CA GLU A 233 -0.18 -6.89 -4.56
C GLU A 233 0.10 -7.10 -3.07
N GLU A 234 1.35 -7.45 -2.76
CA GLU A 234 1.74 -7.79 -1.40
C GLU A 234 1.89 -6.56 -0.51
N GLY A 235 1.55 -6.72 0.76
CA GLY A 235 1.79 -5.69 1.75
C GLY A 235 3.28 -5.64 2.13
N LEU A 236 3.85 -4.45 2.16
CA LEU A 236 5.27 -4.26 2.41
C LEU A 236 5.53 -4.16 3.92
N LYS A 237 6.08 -5.22 4.48
CA LYS A 237 6.37 -5.35 5.92
C LYS A 237 7.62 -4.57 6.35
N GLY A 238 7.51 -3.93 7.51
CA GLY A 238 8.64 -3.33 8.22
C GLY A 238 9.01 -1.92 7.76
N ASN A 239 8.29 -1.37 6.79
CA ASN A 239 8.49 -0.02 6.30
C ASN A 239 8.06 1.00 7.36
N THR A 240 8.82 2.09 7.46
CA THR A 240 8.45 3.22 8.32
C THR A 240 7.54 4.14 7.52
N VAL A 241 6.31 4.34 7.97
CA VAL A 241 5.37 5.33 7.44
C VAL A 241 5.41 6.55 8.33
N PHE A 242 5.48 7.75 7.76
CA PHE A 242 5.52 8.99 8.53
C PHE A 242 4.74 10.12 7.88
N VAL A 243 4.27 11.05 8.74
CA VAL A 243 3.68 12.32 8.31
C VAL A 243 4.81 13.31 8.07
N ASP A 244 5.00 13.74 6.83
CA ASP A 244 5.99 14.74 6.44
C ASP A 244 5.44 16.14 6.78
N LEU A 245 5.75 16.61 7.99
CA LEU A 245 5.16 17.84 8.55
C LEU A 245 5.78 19.09 7.95
N ASN A 246 7.02 18.99 7.46
CA ASN A 246 7.77 20.12 6.93
C ASN A 246 7.87 20.11 5.40
N GLY A 247 7.42 19.04 4.74
CA GLY A 247 7.37 18.88 3.28
C GLY A 247 8.75 18.65 2.65
N ASP A 248 9.75 18.22 3.41
CA ASP A 248 11.12 18.07 2.91
C ASP A 248 11.44 16.65 2.40
N GLY A 249 10.51 15.71 2.59
CA GLY A 249 10.65 14.32 2.17
C GLY A 249 11.57 13.47 3.04
N VAL A 250 12.07 13.99 4.17
CA VAL A 250 13.03 13.33 5.04
C VAL A 250 12.45 13.18 6.43
N LEU A 251 12.38 11.94 6.91
CA LEU A 251 11.91 11.62 8.25
C LEU A 251 12.72 12.36 9.31
N SER A 252 12.06 13.31 9.97
CA SER A 252 12.64 14.25 10.92
C SER A 252 12.17 13.99 12.36
N LYS A 253 12.91 14.54 13.32
CA LYS A 253 12.54 14.44 14.74
C LYS A 253 11.23 15.18 15.01
N GLY A 254 10.30 14.49 15.67
CA GLY A 254 8.98 15.04 15.99
C GLY A 254 7.91 14.73 14.95
N GLU A 255 8.28 14.10 13.83
CA GLU A 255 7.30 13.62 12.85
C GLU A 255 6.66 12.31 13.32
N PRO A 256 5.32 12.26 13.40
CA PRO A 256 4.56 11.06 13.68
C PRO A 256 4.93 9.94 12.69
N ARG A 257 5.15 8.73 13.21
CA ARG A 257 5.55 7.57 12.41
C ARG A 257 5.07 6.25 12.99
N ALA A 258 4.92 5.25 12.12
CA ALA A 258 4.66 3.86 12.48
C ALA A 258 5.47 2.90 11.60
N ILE A 259 5.55 1.64 12.01
CA ILE A 259 6.19 0.57 11.25
C ILE A 259 5.09 -0.37 10.75
N THR A 260 5.12 -0.70 9.47
CA THR A 260 4.14 -1.59 8.86
C THR A 260 4.27 -3.03 9.37
N ASP A 261 3.14 -3.69 9.57
CA ASP A 261 3.07 -5.06 10.05
C ASP A 261 3.35 -6.10 8.93
N ALA A 262 3.13 -7.38 9.21
CA ALA A 262 3.39 -8.45 8.25
C ALA A 262 2.49 -8.43 7.00
N LYS A 263 1.40 -7.66 7.01
CA LYS A 263 0.48 -7.45 5.90
C LYS A 263 0.61 -6.06 5.28
N GLY A 264 1.60 -5.27 5.70
CA GLY A 264 1.78 -3.89 5.25
C GLY A 264 0.92 -2.88 6.01
N ASN A 265 0.12 -3.31 6.98
CA ASN A 265 -0.79 -2.41 7.69
C ASN A 265 -0.02 -1.53 8.67
N TYR A 266 -0.42 -0.27 8.80
CA TYR A 266 0.14 0.66 9.77
C TYR A 266 -0.96 1.49 10.43
N GLU A 267 -0.65 2.00 11.61
CA GLU A 267 -1.47 2.97 12.35
C GLU A 267 -0.52 3.90 13.11
N LEU A 268 -0.69 5.21 12.93
CA LEU A 268 0.09 6.24 13.62
C LEU A 268 -0.83 7.32 14.17
N GLU A 269 -0.49 7.81 15.35
CA GLU A 269 -1.16 8.94 15.98
C GLU A 269 -0.42 10.24 15.65
N ALA A 270 -1.14 11.23 15.12
CA ALA A 270 -0.58 12.52 14.74
C ALA A 270 -1.35 13.69 15.40
N ASP A 271 -0.64 14.52 16.16
CA ASP A 271 -1.18 15.77 16.72
C ASP A 271 -1.05 16.90 15.68
N VAL A 272 -1.90 16.86 14.65
CA VAL A 272 -1.90 17.81 13.52
C VAL A 272 -3.18 18.64 13.46
N ASP A 273 -3.09 19.84 12.90
CA ASP A 273 -4.27 20.66 12.60
C ASP A 273 -4.96 20.14 11.33
N ALA A 274 -6.18 20.61 11.07
CA ALA A 274 -6.87 20.29 9.83
C ALA A 274 -6.11 20.84 8.62
N GLY A 275 -5.95 20.02 7.58
CA GLY A 275 -5.10 20.35 6.44
C GLY A 275 -4.74 19.13 5.60
N SER A 276 -3.99 19.38 4.53
CA SER A 276 -3.44 18.33 3.67
C SER A 276 -2.00 18.04 4.06
N TYR A 277 -1.64 16.77 4.17
CA TYR A 277 -0.31 16.31 4.56
C TYR A 277 0.17 15.21 3.63
N ASP A 278 1.47 15.21 3.33
CA ASP A 278 2.12 14.11 2.63
C ASP A 278 2.46 13.01 3.64
N ILE A 279 2.01 11.78 3.34
CA ILE A 279 2.39 10.57 4.05
C ILE A 279 3.41 9.84 3.19
N ARG A 280 4.54 9.46 3.79
CA ARG A 280 5.68 8.88 3.07
C ARG A 280 6.13 7.58 3.70
N THR A 281 6.74 6.72 2.89
CA THR A 281 7.29 5.43 3.33
C THR A 281 8.81 5.38 3.19
N ILE A 282 9.48 4.75 4.14
CA ILE A 282 10.92 4.46 4.13
C ILE A 282 11.09 2.95 4.30
N SER A 283 11.85 2.34 3.39
CA SER A 283 12.25 0.94 3.49
C SER A 283 13.42 0.77 4.45
N PRO A 284 13.37 -0.26 5.34
CA PRO A 284 14.48 -0.64 6.21
C PRO A 284 15.78 -0.95 5.45
N THR A 285 15.65 -1.45 4.22
CA THR A 285 16.79 -1.85 3.41
C THR A 285 17.24 -0.73 2.47
N GLN A 286 16.37 0.23 2.18
CA GLN A 286 16.56 1.13 1.03
C GLN A 286 16.41 2.64 1.26
N GLY A 287 16.20 3.11 2.49
CA GLY A 287 15.91 4.54 2.69
C GLY A 287 14.52 4.90 2.15
N LEU A 288 14.29 6.16 1.78
CA LEU A 288 12.98 6.63 1.28
C LEU A 288 12.51 5.76 0.10
N LEU A 289 11.34 5.12 0.26
CA LEU A 289 10.68 4.42 -0.83
C LEU A 289 10.06 5.44 -1.78
N ALA A 290 9.96 5.07 -3.06
CA ALA A 290 9.12 5.79 -4.01
C ALA A 290 7.64 5.46 -3.71
N GLY A 291 7.14 5.97 -2.59
CA GLY A 291 5.77 5.83 -2.13
C GLY A 291 5.39 7.03 -1.27
N SER A 292 4.41 7.78 -1.75
CA SER A 292 3.79 8.86 -0.99
C SER A 292 2.33 9.02 -1.37
N ALA A 293 1.49 9.29 -0.39
CA ALA A 293 0.08 9.59 -0.59
C ALA A 293 -0.27 10.86 0.17
N GLN A 294 -1.26 11.61 -0.31
CA GLN A 294 -1.79 12.75 0.42
C GLN A 294 -2.96 12.32 1.29
N VAL A 295 -3.01 12.86 2.50
CA VAL A 295 -4.14 12.69 3.40
C VAL A 295 -4.70 14.06 3.77
N ASN A 296 -6.03 14.18 3.74
CA ASN A 296 -6.74 15.39 4.14
C ASN A 296 -7.36 15.18 5.52
N ILE A 297 -6.88 15.92 6.52
CA ILE A 297 -7.40 15.89 7.88
C ILE A 297 -8.55 16.90 8.00
N PRO A 298 -9.78 16.46 8.33
CA PRO A 298 -10.95 17.34 8.39
C PRO A 298 -10.94 18.26 9.62
N ALA A 299 -11.69 19.37 9.53
CA ALA A 299 -11.76 20.41 10.57
C ALA A 299 -12.64 20.08 11.78
N GLU A 300 -13.54 19.09 11.67
CA GLU A 300 -14.44 18.67 12.75
C GLU A 300 -14.48 17.13 12.86
N ASN A 301 -14.50 16.64 14.10
CA ASN A 301 -14.43 15.23 14.53
C ASN A 301 -13.09 14.50 14.31
N SER A 302 -12.65 13.80 15.35
CA SER A 302 -11.50 12.89 15.39
C SER A 302 -11.71 11.68 14.47
N ALA A 303 -11.68 11.91 13.16
CA ALA A 303 -11.82 10.84 12.19
C ALA A 303 -10.51 10.05 12.16
N ASP A 304 -10.60 8.74 12.38
CA ASP A 304 -9.63 7.82 11.85
C ASP A 304 -9.61 8.04 10.33
N VAL A 305 -8.46 8.43 9.78
CA VAL A 305 -8.31 8.61 8.34
C VAL A 305 -7.53 7.44 7.80
N SER A 306 -8.08 6.79 6.77
CA SER A 306 -7.39 5.72 6.06
C SER A 306 -6.68 6.29 4.84
N VAL A 307 -5.42 5.91 4.65
CA VAL A 307 -4.64 6.22 3.43
C VAL A 307 -3.71 5.06 3.11
N ASP A 308 -4.00 4.37 2.00
CA ASP A 308 -3.10 3.37 1.47
C ASP A 308 -1.95 4.03 0.69
N ILE A 309 -0.78 3.40 0.70
CA ILE A 309 0.43 3.92 0.06
C ILE A 309 0.99 2.85 -0.85
N GLY A 310 0.77 3.02 -2.15
CA GLY A 310 1.50 2.30 -3.18
C GLY A 310 2.98 2.66 -3.12
N SER A 311 3.85 1.67 -3.07
CA SER A 311 5.30 1.88 -3.11
C SER A 311 5.92 0.96 -4.13
N GLN A 312 6.73 1.51 -5.02
CA GLN A 312 7.50 0.66 -5.92
C GLN A 312 8.45 -0.20 -5.10
N SER A 313 8.36 -1.52 -5.29
CA SER A 313 9.28 -2.49 -4.73
C SER A 313 10.67 -2.24 -5.34
N LEU A 314 11.47 -1.41 -4.68
CA LEU A 314 12.90 -1.38 -4.94
C LEU A 314 13.42 -2.75 -4.47
N ASP A 315 14.11 -3.50 -5.35
CA ASP A 315 14.63 -4.84 -5.06
C ASP A 315 15.31 -4.86 -3.66
N GLN A 316 14.75 -5.52 -2.63
CA GLN A 316 15.20 -5.49 -1.21
C GLN A 316 16.69 -5.92 -0.98
N HIS A 317 17.39 -6.18 -2.07
CA HIS A 317 18.76 -6.64 -2.19
C HIS A 317 19.67 -5.68 -2.96
N THR A 318 19.18 -4.49 -3.32
CA THR A 318 19.96 -3.47 -4.02
C THR A 318 20.80 -2.67 -3.03
N PRO A 319 22.14 -2.70 -3.13
CA PRO A 319 23.01 -1.92 -2.25
C PRO A 319 22.84 -0.41 -2.46
N ILE A 320 22.85 0.37 -1.38
CA ILE A 320 22.71 1.83 -1.42
C ILE A 320 24.00 2.54 -1.07
N SER A 321 24.36 3.55 -1.86
CA SER A 321 25.49 4.42 -1.55
C SER A 321 25.23 5.26 -0.29
N LEU A 322 26.16 5.18 0.65
CA LEU A 322 26.11 5.94 1.89
C LEU A 322 26.41 7.43 1.67
N GLN A 323 25.84 8.25 2.55
CA GLN A 323 26.03 9.70 2.50
C GLN A 323 27.41 10.12 3.02
N LYS A 324 28.04 11.07 2.34
CA LYS A 324 29.33 11.65 2.78
C LYS A 324 29.10 12.70 3.86
N VAL A 325 29.63 12.47 5.06
CA VAL A 325 29.55 13.41 6.18
C VAL A 325 30.73 14.38 6.13
N LYS A 326 30.46 15.63 5.73
CA LYS A 326 31.51 16.65 5.53
C LYS A 326 32.24 17.04 6.82
N ARG A 327 31.54 17.03 7.96
CA ARG A 327 32.08 17.36 9.29
C ARG A 327 31.29 16.61 10.35
N LEU A 328 31.99 16.07 11.34
CA LEU A 328 31.38 15.60 12.59
C LEU A 328 30.77 16.79 13.34
N SER A 329 29.89 16.51 14.31
CA SER A 329 29.47 17.54 15.26
C SER A 329 30.71 18.18 15.91
N SER A 330 30.66 19.46 16.26
CA SER A 330 31.80 20.19 16.85
C SER A 330 32.18 19.73 18.26
N VAL A 331 31.60 18.63 18.73
CA VAL A 331 31.80 18.03 20.05
C VAL A 331 33.06 17.15 20.01
N LYS A 332 33.86 17.22 21.08
CA LYS A 332 35.05 16.37 21.21
C LYS A 332 34.60 14.91 21.44
N PRO A 333 35.11 13.92 20.66
CA PRO A 333 34.71 12.54 20.84
C PRO A 333 35.02 11.97 22.23
N ILE A 334 34.06 11.22 22.78
CA ILE A 334 34.17 10.41 23.99
C ILE A 334 34.65 9.02 23.57
N THR A 335 35.78 8.56 24.11
CA THR A 335 36.40 7.28 23.72
C THR A 335 36.91 6.50 24.94
N GLY A 336 36.98 5.18 24.83
CA GLY A 336 37.71 4.31 25.74
C GLY A 336 39.19 4.70 25.83
N ARG A 337 39.83 4.35 26.95
CA ARG A 337 41.25 4.69 27.22
C ARG A 337 42.18 3.50 27.11
N ASN A 338 41.64 2.28 27.02
CA ASN A 338 42.42 1.04 27.08
C ASN A 338 42.31 0.25 25.76
N LYS A 339 43.08 -0.83 25.67
CA LYS A 339 43.03 -1.78 24.54
C LYS A 339 42.06 -2.97 24.78
N GLY A 340 41.27 -2.89 25.83
CA GLY A 340 40.33 -3.93 26.26
C GLY A 340 38.98 -3.31 26.52
N LYS A 341 37.99 -4.14 26.89
CA LYS A 341 36.59 -3.72 27.01
C LYS A 341 36.41 -2.50 27.93
N ASP A 342 36.09 -1.38 27.33
CA ASP A 342 35.69 -0.15 27.99
C ASP A 342 34.15 0.03 27.90
N HIS A 343 33.57 0.77 28.84
CA HIS A 343 32.17 1.21 28.78
C HIS A 343 32.17 2.73 28.57
N VAL A 344 31.87 3.16 27.35
CA VAL A 344 31.79 4.55 26.94
C VAL A 344 30.34 5.00 27.04
N LYS A 345 30.08 6.02 27.86
CA LYS A 345 28.74 6.54 28.11
C LYS A 345 28.71 8.03 27.77
N GLY A 346 27.73 8.42 26.97
CA GLY A 346 27.41 9.81 26.67
C GLY A 346 26.63 10.51 27.79
N THR A 347 25.98 11.59 27.40
CA THR A 347 25.21 12.56 28.16
C THR A 347 23.75 12.50 27.70
N GLN A 348 22.90 13.46 28.10
CA GLN A 348 21.52 13.53 27.60
C GLN A 348 21.39 14.50 26.41
N SER A 349 22.49 14.76 25.73
CA SER A 349 22.61 15.69 24.61
C SER A 349 23.42 15.02 23.50
N ASP A 350 23.41 15.58 22.30
CA ASP A 350 24.11 15.03 21.14
C ASP A 350 25.61 14.81 21.43
N ASP A 351 26.02 13.55 21.42
CA ASP A 351 27.39 13.14 21.67
C ASP A 351 28.09 12.58 20.43
N VAL A 352 29.43 12.58 20.46
CA VAL A 352 30.23 11.77 19.55
C VAL A 352 30.93 10.69 20.37
N LEU A 353 30.54 9.43 20.21
CA LEU A 353 31.14 8.29 20.88
C LEU A 353 32.05 7.56 19.88
N ALA A 354 33.36 7.64 20.08
CA ALA A 354 34.33 7.01 19.19
C ALA A 354 34.69 5.59 19.63
N SER A 355 34.81 4.68 18.65
CA SER A 355 35.32 3.33 18.85
C SER A 355 36.77 3.35 19.33
N GLY A 356 37.04 2.48 20.32
CA GLY A 356 38.35 2.32 20.91
C GLY A 356 39.13 1.17 20.28
N LYS A 357 40.01 0.56 21.06
CA LYS A 357 40.64 -0.71 20.70
C LYS A 357 40.10 -1.79 21.62
N GLY A 358 39.77 -2.94 21.05
CA GLY A 358 39.11 -4.01 21.77
C GLY A 358 37.59 -3.84 21.75
N PRO A 359 36.85 -4.74 22.42
CA PRO A 359 35.41 -4.76 22.31
C PRO A 359 34.77 -3.88 23.38
N ASP A 360 34.30 -2.70 23.02
CA ASP A 360 33.71 -1.71 23.92
C ASP A 360 32.17 -1.75 23.91
N VAL A 361 31.59 -1.03 24.88
CA VAL A 361 30.15 -0.75 24.94
C VAL A 361 29.96 0.75 24.82
N LEU A 362 29.30 1.19 23.75
CA LEU A 362 28.98 2.58 23.48
C LEU A 362 27.50 2.83 23.81
N LYS A 363 27.22 3.79 24.68
CA LYS A 363 25.85 4.14 25.09
C LYS A 363 25.66 5.65 25.04
N GLY A 364 24.97 6.15 24.02
CA GLY A 364 24.69 7.57 23.83
C GLY A 364 23.75 8.17 24.88
N LEU A 365 22.61 7.49 25.11
CA LEU A 365 21.48 7.87 25.99
C LEU A 365 20.38 8.62 25.24
N SER A 366 20.35 9.96 25.31
CA SER A 366 19.33 10.80 24.68
C SER A 366 20.05 11.90 23.92
N GLY A 367 19.46 12.37 22.82
CA GLY A 367 20.15 13.25 21.88
C GLY A 367 20.35 12.52 20.55
N ASN A 368 20.85 13.23 19.55
CA ASN A 368 21.18 12.69 18.24
C ASN A 368 22.67 12.30 18.25
N ASP A 369 22.96 11.06 18.61
CA ASP A 369 24.30 10.61 18.92
C ASP A 369 25.05 10.08 17.68
N GLN A 370 26.34 10.40 17.59
CA GLN A 370 27.22 9.92 16.51
C GLN A 370 28.19 8.86 17.04
N TYR A 371 28.12 7.64 16.51
CA TYR A 371 29.01 6.53 16.82
C TYR A 371 30.13 6.45 15.78
N LEU A 372 31.32 6.97 16.12
CA LEU A 372 32.44 7.12 15.20
C LEU A 372 33.36 5.89 15.17
N PHE A 373 33.38 5.18 14.04
CA PHE A 373 34.26 4.06 13.76
C PHE A 373 35.44 4.48 12.89
N ASN A 374 36.50 4.99 13.50
CA ASN A 374 37.67 5.53 12.78
C ASN A 374 39.00 5.09 13.39
N GLN A 375 38.99 3.96 14.08
CA GLN A 375 40.15 3.36 14.72
C GLN A 375 40.30 1.92 14.22
N GLN A 376 41.41 1.63 13.55
CA GLN A 376 41.68 0.27 13.07
C GLN A 376 41.76 -0.72 14.25
N ASP A 377 41.02 -1.82 14.15
CA ASP A 377 40.99 -2.92 15.10
C ASP A 377 40.64 -4.26 14.42
N ILE A 378 40.65 -5.35 15.19
CA ILE A 378 40.29 -6.69 14.72
C ILE A 378 38.77 -6.88 14.58
N TYR A 379 38.36 -7.59 13.55
CA TYR A 379 36.95 -7.96 13.37
C TYR A 379 36.55 -9.17 14.21
N GLY A 380 35.23 -9.33 14.40
CA GLY A 380 34.63 -10.45 15.09
C GLY A 380 34.45 -10.21 16.59
N ARG A 381 34.23 -11.29 17.35
CA ARG A 381 33.83 -11.18 18.76
C ARG A 381 34.84 -10.43 19.66
N LYS A 382 36.09 -10.28 19.25
CA LYS A 382 37.14 -9.70 20.09
C LYS A 382 37.42 -8.21 19.82
N GLY A 383 36.88 -7.63 18.74
CA GLY A 383 37.00 -6.18 18.46
C GLY A 383 35.71 -5.57 17.92
N ARG A 384 34.56 -6.23 18.16
CA ARG A 384 33.26 -5.63 17.88
C ARG A 384 32.89 -4.64 18.98
N GLU A 385 32.28 -3.55 18.57
CA GLU A 385 31.61 -2.63 19.48
C GLU A 385 30.16 -3.05 19.73
N LYS A 386 29.68 -2.79 20.94
CA LYS A 386 28.26 -2.93 21.27
C LYS A 386 27.64 -1.55 21.45
N ILE A 387 26.70 -1.19 20.58
CA ILE A 387 25.94 0.04 20.67
C ILE A 387 24.65 -0.24 21.45
N ILE A 388 24.35 0.59 22.44
CA ILE A 388 23.15 0.45 23.29
C ILE A 388 22.33 1.73 23.20
N GLY A 389 21.05 1.57 22.84
CA GLY A 389 20.09 2.67 22.77
C GLY A 389 20.17 3.46 21.46
N PHE A 390 20.67 2.86 20.39
CA PHE A 390 20.65 3.47 19.06
C PHE A 390 19.21 3.73 18.61
N ASN A 391 18.93 4.94 18.16
CA ASN A 391 17.64 5.32 17.61
C ASN A 391 17.76 5.68 16.12
N SER A 392 17.21 4.84 15.24
CA SER A 392 17.23 5.06 13.79
C SER A 392 16.46 6.35 13.44
N GLY A 393 17.02 7.15 12.53
CA GLY A 393 16.54 8.49 12.17
C GLY A 393 16.90 9.60 13.18
N GLU A 394 17.54 9.29 14.30
CA GLU A 394 18.12 10.30 15.22
C GLU A 394 19.64 10.14 15.35
N ASP A 395 20.09 8.93 15.62
CA ASP A 395 21.49 8.57 15.80
C ASP A 395 22.16 8.21 14.48
N MET A 396 23.48 8.37 14.41
CA MET A 396 24.25 8.07 13.20
C MET A 396 25.49 7.22 13.52
N ILE A 397 25.77 6.22 12.69
CA ILE A 397 27.03 5.49 12.68
C ILE A 397 27.95 6.13 11.63
N ILE A 398 29.09 6.66 12.06
CA ILE A 398 30.06 7.30 11.17
C ILE A 398 31.21 6.35 10.89
N LEU A 399 31.36 5.96 9.63
CA LEU A 399 32.38 5.06 9.13
C LEU A 399 33.58 5.86 8.62
N GLY A 400 34.72 5.70 9.29
CA GLY A 400 35.94 6.45 9.00
C GLY A 400 36.95 5.67 8.15
N SER A 401 37.57 6.38 7.21
CA SER A 401 38.63 5.89 6.32
C SER A 401 39.87 5.28 7.00
N ARG A 402 40.10 5.49 8.31
CA ARG A 402 41.21 4.83 9.03
C ARG A 402 40.91 3.39 9.42
N GLN A 403 39.65 3.02 9.57
CA GLN A 403 39.25 1.66 9.94
C GLN A 403 38.85 0.85 8.70
N PHE A 404 38.20 1.49 7.75
CA PHE A 404 37.62 0.84 6.58
C PHE A 404 38.26 1.38 5.30
N GLU A 405 38.77 0.47 4.47
CA GLU A 405 39.30 0.83 3.17
C GLU A 405 38.17 1.08 2.17
N GLY A 406 38.44 1.86 1.13
CA GLY A 406 37.48 2.07 0.03
C GLY A 406 36.43 3.15 0.28
N MET A 407 36.51 3.89 1.39
CA MET A 407 35.60 5.01 1.72
C MET A 407 35.51 6.10 0.64
N GLU A 408 36.57 6.28 -0.15
CA GLU A 408 36.61 7.28 -1.24
C GLU A 408 35.72 6.93 -2.46
N ARG A 409 35.06 5.77 -2.46
CA ARG A 409 34.32 5.21 -3.61
C ARG A 409 32.80 5.27 -3.46
N ASN A 410 32.25 6.10 -2.58
CA ASN A 410 30.82 6.11 -2.22
C ASN A 410 30.36 4.72 -1.72
N PRO A 411 30.85 4.29 -0.55
CA PRO A 411 30.65 2.94 -0.06
C PRO A 411 29.17 2.58 0.02
N THR A 412 28.85 1.31 -0.22
CA THR A 412 27.47 0.84 -0.23
C THR A 412 27.06 0.11 1.06
N PHE A 413 25.77 0.16 1.35
CA PHE A 413 25.14 -0.51 2.48
C PHE A 413 23.97 -1.37 2.03
N LEU A 414 23.81 -2.51 2.68
CA LEU A 414 22.65 -3.38 2.50
C LEU A 414 22.24 -4.02 3.84
N SER A 415 20.99 -3.81 4.24
CA SER A 415 20.38 -4.58 5.34
C SER A 415 19.83 -5.91 4.81
N VAL A 416 19.97 -6.96 5.61
CA VAL A 416 19.53 -8.32 5.31
C VAL A 416 18.86 -8.95 6.53
N LEU A 417 17.82 -9.75 6.30
CA LEU A 417 17.00 -10.28 7.38
C LEU A 417 17.62 -11.52 8.02
N ASN A 418 18.32 -12.32 7.21
CA ASN A 418 18.79 -13.63 7.64
C ASN A 418 20.23 -13.95 7.17
N ARG A 419 20.78 -15.02 7.74
CA ARG A 419 22.16 -15.45 7.44
C ARG A 419 22.34 -15.99 6.02
N LYS A 420 21.27 -16.39 5.34
CA LYS A 420 21.35 -16.90 3.96
C LYS A 420 21.62 -15.72 3.02
N GLU A 421 20.85 -14.64 3.15
CA GLU A 421 21.08 -13.37 2.45
C GLU A 421 22.43 -12.78 2.78
N LEU A 422 22.81 -12.70 4.06
CA LEU A 422 24.13 -12.19 4.45
C LEU A 422 25.27 -12.91 3.71
N ARG A 423 25.19 -14.23 3.55
CA ARG A 423 26.21 -15.02 2.84
C ARG A 423 26.15 -14.88 1.33
N LYS A 424 24.97 -14.61 0.78
CA LYS A 424 24.77 -14.34 -0.64
C LYS A 424 25.42 -12.99 -0.99
N HIS A 425 25.02 -11.94 -0.28
CA HIS A 425 25.46 -10.57 -0.53
C HIS A 425 26.90 -10.27 -0.08
N ALA A 426 27.47 -11.06 0.84
CA ALA A 426 28.91 -11.02 1.12
C ALA A 426 29.79 -11.56 -0.04
N LYS A 427 29.20 -11.91 -1.19
CA LYS A 427 29.90 -12.28 -2.43
C LYS A 427 29.60 -11.28 -3.55
N GLU A 428 29.04 -10.12 -3.21
CA GLU A 428 28.65 -9.07 -4.14
C GLU A 428 29.42 -7.78 -3.78
N ALA A 429 29.37 -6.77 -4.66
CA ALA A 429 30.01 -5.48 -4.45
C ALA A 429 29.27 -4.60 -3.43
N VAL A 430 29.15 -5.10 -2.20
CA VAL A 430 28.50 -4.44 -1.06
C VAL A 430 29.54 -4.19 0.02
N ASP A 431 29.80 -2.94 0.41
CA ASP A 431 30.84 -2.62 1.41
C ASP A 431 30.39 -2.92 2.84
N PHE A 432 29.13 -2.62 3.18
CA PHE A 432 28.58 -2.79 4.52
C PHE A 432 27.29 -3.62 4.50
N LEU A 433 27.26 -4.67 5.32
CA LEU A 433 26.08 -5.52 5.46
C LEU A 433 25.56 -5.50 6.89
N TYR A 434 24.24 -5.37 7.05
CA TYR A 434 23.58 -5.41 8.35
C TYR A 434 22.65 -6.62 8.49
N LEU A 435 22.94 -7.53 9.41
CA LEU A 435 22.05 -8.63 9.76
C LEU A 435 21.08 -8.18 10.86
N GLU A 436 19.91 -7.71 10.46
CA GLU A 436 18.92 -7.05 11.32
C GLU A 436 18.42 -7.96 12.44
N SER A 437 18.10 -9.23 12.12
CA SER A 437 17.62 -10.23 13.10
C SER A 437 18.58 -10.52 14.26
N LYS A 438 19.83 -10.03 14.17
CA LYS A 438 20.85 -10.15 15.22
C LYS A 438 21.50 -8.81 15.58
N GLY A 439 21.06 -7.73 14.95
CA GLY A 439 21.63 -6.39 15.05
C GLY A 439 23.13 -6.37 14.77
N LYS A 440 23.63 -6.96 13.69
CA LYS A 440 25.08 -7.07 13.44
C LYS A 440 25.53 -6.39 12.16
N LEU A 441 26.49 -5.47 12.26
CA LEU A 441 27.12 -4.85 11.10
C LEU A 441 28.43 -5.57 10.73
N TYR A 442 28.60 -5.74 9.43
CA TYR A 442 29.75 -6.36 8.82
C TYR A 442 30.35 -5.40 7.79
N TYR A 443 31.68 -5.34 7.76
CA TYR A 443 32.43 -4.72 6.68
C TYR A 443 32.96 -5.80 5.73
N ASN A 444 32.70 -5.64 4.44
CA ASN A 444 33.13 -6.54 3.37
C ASN A 444 34.36 -5.97 2.66
N ALA A 445 35.55 -6.36 3.11
CA ALA A 445 36.81 -5.88 2.53
C ALA A 445 37.13 -6.55 1.17
N ASN A 446 36.55 -7.70 0.88
CA ASN A 446 36.89 -8.54 -0.27
C ASN A 446 35.86 -8.47 -1.41
N GLN A 447 34.84 -7.61 -1.29
CA GLN A 447 33.88 -7.28 -2.35
C GLN A 447 33.21 -8.57 -2.88
N GLU A 448 33.33 -8.84 -4.19
CA GLU A 448 32.69 -9.99 -4.86
C GLU A 448 33.32 -11.36 -4.51
N LYS A 449 34.38 -11.40 -3.70
CA LYS A 449 35.02 -12.67 -3.32
C LYS A 449 34.31 -13.30 -2.12
N ASP A 450 34.39 -14.62 -2.01
CA ASP A 450 33.81 -15.35 -0.88
C ASP A 450 34.31 -14.89 0.49
N GLY A 451 33.39 -14.48 1.37
CA GLY A 451 33.66 -14.16 2.77
C GLY A 451 33.73 -12.65 3.03
N PHE A 452 34.40 -12.24 4.11
CA PHE A 452 34.61 -10.82 4.42
C PHE A 452 36.08 -10.37 4.26
N GLY A 453 36.97 -11.27 3.81
CA GLY A 453 38.40 -11.01 3.67
C GLY A 453 39.04 -10.56 4.99
N ASP A 454 39.77 -9.45 4.93
CA ASP A 454 40.34 -8.77 6.09
C ASP A 454 39.31 -7.98 6.90
N GLY A 455 38.06 -7.91 6.41
CA GLY A 455 36.92 -7.30 7.07
C GLY A 455 36.16 -8.25 8.00
N GLY A 456 34.95 -7.85 8.37
CA GLY A 456 34.01 -8.68 9.09
C GLY A 456 33.14 -7.91 10.08
N TYR A 457 32.59 -8.66 11.04
CA TYR A 457 31.68 -8.16 12.05
C TYR A 457 32.34 -7.14 12.99
N PHE A 458 31.91 -5.88 12.98
CA PHE A 458 32.55 -4.80 13.75
C PHE A 458 31.63 -4.10 14.75
N ALA A 459 30.31 -4.16 14.59
CA ALA A 459 29.38 -3.51 15.52
C ALA A 459 28.12 -4.33 15.75
N GLN A 460 27.56 -4.22 16.95
CA GLN A 460 26.31 -4.86 17.33
C GLN A 460 25.35 -3.91 18.05
N LEU A 461 24.15 -3.81 17.49
CA LEU A 461 22.98 -3.15 18.09
C LEU A 461 22.14 -4.16 18.87
N ALA A 462 21.00 -3.72 19.40
CA ALA A 462 20.00 -4.65 19.91
C ALA A 462 19.48 -5.54 18.75
N ASN A 463 19.02 -6.74 19.08
CA ASN A 463 18.45 -7.61 18.05
C ASN A 463 17.20 -6.93 17.47
N SER A 464 17.01 -7.03 16.16
CA SER A 464 15.88 -6.42 15.46
C SER A 464 15.80 -4.90 15.56
N THR A 465 16.91 -4.24 15.88
CA THR A 465 17.03 -2.79 15.64
C THR A 465 17.03 -2.57 14.13
N THR A 466 16.13 -1.75 13.62
CA THR A 466 16.18 -1.30 12.21
C THR A 466 17.38 -0.37 12.03
N LEU A 467 18.07 -0.50 10.90
CA LEU A 467 19.18 0.35 10.54
C LEU A 467 19.16 0.56 9.01
N VAL A 468 18.99 1.80 8.59
CA VAL A 468 18.86 2.20 7.18
C VAL A 468 20.14 2.88 6.68
N ALA A 469 20.27 3.08 5.37
CA ALA A 469 21.44 3.76 4.80
C ALA A 469 21.66 5.18 5.37
N ASP A 470 20.57 5.91 5.68
CA ASP A 470 20.65 7.27 6.25
C ASP A 470 21.16 7.29 7.70
N ASP A 471 21.08 6.16 8.41
CA ASP A 471 21.70 6.00 9.73
C ASP A 471 23.23 5.84 9.65
N LEU A 472 23.79 5.71 8.44
CA LEU A 472 25.22 5.53 8.21
C LEU A 472 25.80 6.66 7.36
N GLY A 473 26.87 7.25 7.89
CA GLY A 473 27.66 8.25 7.18
C GLY A 473 29.08 7.76 6.96
N TRP A 474 29.75 8.25 5.92
CA TRP A 474 31.19 7.99 5.73
C TRP A 474 32.01 9.27 5.67
N MET A 475 33.29 9.19 6.11
CA MET A 475 34.22 10.32 6.12
C MET A 475 35.69 10.00 5.88
#